data_AF-A0A1W0CJ03-F1
#
_entry.id   AF-A0A1W0CJ03-F1
#
_cell.length_a   1.000
_cell.length_b   1.000
_cell.length_c   1.000
_cell.angle_alpha   90.00
_cell.angle_beta   90.00
_cell.angle_gamma   90.00
#
_symmetry.space_group_name_H-M   'P 1'
#
loop_
_entity.id
_entity.type
_entity.pdbx_description
1 polymer ?
#
loop_
_entity_poly.entity_id
_entity_poly.type
_entity_poly.pdbx_seq_one_letter_code
_entity_poly.pdbx_strand_id
1 'polypeptide(L)'
;MSRSPPVASTSQIVDALLARLRGALPSLSVEHCAAPADYRLEHPQGALLLSYRGSQFALPRDVAGVCQQRTLQLELTLLLRRASAQLNDTEALDAARSACLGFPAPDCRPACLSSETFVGFSDGIARYAISLAADTLQVAEAAPGHEPVLTAVTKEEQS
;
A
#
# COMPACT_ATOMS: atom_id res chain seq x y z
N MET A 1 -1.03 27.29 11.12
CA MET A 1 0.05 26.34 10.77
C MET A 1 -0.56 24.96 10.81
N SER A 2 -0.74 24.30 9.66
CA SER A 2 -1.34 22.96 9.60
C SER A 2 -0.31 21.96 10.10
N ARG A 3 -0.55 21.31 11.25
CA ARG A 3 0.29 20.21 11.72
C ARG A 3 0.13 19.07 10.71
N SER A 4 1.23 18.60 10.12
CA SER A 4 1.21 17.35 9.35
C SER A 4 0.78 16.22 10.28
N PRO A 5 -0.06 15.26 9.81
CA PRO A 5 -0.43 14.12 10.63
C PRO A 5 0.83 13.34 11.02
N PRO A 6 0.87 12.75 12.23
CA PRO A 6 2.05 12.03 12.73
C PRO A 6 2.35 10.73 11.96
N VAL A 7 1.43 10.28 11.11
CA VAL A 7 1.51 9.04 10.32
C VAL A 7 0.91 9.29 8.94
N ALA A 8 1.51 8.72 7.90
CA ALA A 8 1.03 8.77 6.53
C ALA A 8 -0.45 8.35 6.42
N SER A 9 -1.21 9.10 5.63
CA SER A 9 -2.58 8.74 5.29
C SER A 9 -2.61 7.49 4.40
N THR A 10 -3.75 6.80 4.37
CA THR A 10 -3.96 5.68 3.44
C THR A 10 -3.74 6.10 1.98
N SER A 11 -4.13 7.32 1.60
CA SER A 11 -3.89 7.82 0.23
C SER A 11 -2.40 7.99 -0.06
N GLN A 12 -1.61 8.52 0.87
CA GLN A 12 -0.15 8.65 0.70
C GLN A 12 0.53 7.29 0.52
N ILE A 13 0.09 6.27 1.27
CA ILE A 13 0.59 4.89 1.14
C ILE A 13 0.23 4.31 -0.24
N VAL A 14 -1.03 4.46 -0.66
CA VAL A 14 -1.52 4.01 -1.97
C VAL A 14 -0.78 4.72 -3.12
N ASP A 15 -0.61 6.04 -3.03
CA ASP A 15 0.08 6.83 -4.04
C ASP A 15 1.55 6.44 -4.18
N ALA A 16 2.23 6.15 -3.06
CA ALA A 16 3.61 5.66 -3.07
C ALA A 16 3.74 4.30 -3.77
N LEU A 17 2.80 3.38 -3.50
CA LEU A 17 2.74 2.09 -4.17
C LEU A 17 2.44 2.24 -5.67
N LEU A 18 1.49 3.12 -6.05
CA LEU A 18 1.21 3.41 -7.46
C LEU A 18 2.43 3.94 -8.19
N ALA A 19 3.15 4.90 -7.59
CA ALA A 19 4.36 5.45 -8.18
C ALA A 19 5.42 4.35 -8.40
N ARG A 20 5.59 3.46 -7.42
CA ARG A 20 6.50 2.32 -7.52
C ARG A 20 6.09 1.36 -8.65
N LEU A 21 4.81 1.00 -8.71
CA LEU A 21 4.26 0.07 -9.70
C LEU A 21 4.32 0.64 -11.12
N ARG A 22 4.04 1.94 -11.30
CA ARG A 22 4.20 2.65 -12.58
C ARG A 22 5.62 2.57 -13.13
N GLY A 23 6.62 2.70 -12.25
CA GLY A 23 8.02 2.56 -12.64
C GLY A 23 8.40 1.12 -13.02
N ALA A 24 7.78 0.12 -12.39
CA ALA A 24 8.07 -1.29 -12.65
C ALA A 24 7.36 -1.85 -13.89
N LEU A 25 6.17 -1.32 -14.22
CA LEU A 25 5.31 -1.80 -15.31
C LEU A 25 4.93 -0.64 -16.25
N PRO A 26 5.90 -0.01 -16.93
CA PRO A 26 5.64 1.14 -17.79
C PRO A 26 4.81 0.83 -19.04
N SER A 27 4.71 -0.45 -19.42
CA SER A 27 3.89 -0.95 -20.53
C SER A 27 2.43 -1.19 -20.15
N LEU A 28 2.04 -0.94 -18.90
CA LEU A 28 0.66 -1.09 -18.45
C LEU A 28 0.11 0.25 -17.97
N SER A 29 -1.21 0.40 -18.07
CA SER A 29 -1.89 1.41 -17.27
C SER A 29 -1.86 0.99 -15.80
N VAL A 30 -1.46 1.89 -14.90
CA VAL A 30 -1.37 1.60 -13.46
C VAL A 30 -2.09 2.68 -12.66
N GLU A 31 -3.16 2.28 -11.96
CA GLU A 31 -4.05 3.21 -11.27
C GLU A 31 -4.73 2.62 -10.05
N HIS A 32 -5.28 3.50 -9.21
CA HIS A 32 -6.12 3.08 -8.09
C HIS A 32 -7.54 2.80 -8.57
N CYS A 33 -8.12 1.68 -8.16
CA CYS A 33 -9.49 1.32 -8.49
C CYS A 33 -10.18 0.75 -7.26
N ALA A 34 -11.35 1.28 -6.89
CA ALA A 34 -12.11 0.75 -5.75
C ALA A 34 -12.89 -0.54 -6.11
N ALA A 35 -13.27 -0.68 -7.39
CA ALA A 35 -14.13 -1.75 -7.90
C ALA A 35 -13.50 -2.39 -9.15
N PRO A 36 -12.45 -3.20 -9.01
CA PRO A 36 -11.73 -3.79 -10.15
C PRO A 36 -12.59 -4.76 -10.98
N ALA A 37 -13.67 -5.31 -10.39
CA ALA A 37 -14.59 -6.22 -11.09
C ALA A 37 -15.38 -5.53 -12.21
N ASP A 38 -15.69 -4.23 -12.04
CA ASP A 38 -16.48 -3.44 -13.00
C ASP A 38 -15.58 -2.66 -13.97
N TYR A 39 -14.25 -2.81 -13.83
CA TYR A 39 -13.29 -2.03 -14.58
C TYR A 39 -13.29 -2.41 -16.06
N ARG A 40 -13.39 -1.38 -16.92
CA ARG A 40 -13.31 -1.54 -18.37
C ARG A 40 -11.89 -1.26 -18.83
N LEU A 41 -11.24 -2.30 -19.35
CA LEU A 41 -9.89 -2.18 -19.88
C LEU A 41 -9.90 -1.44 -21.23
N GLU A 42 -9.32 -0.25 -21.27
CA GLU A 42 -9.11 0.52 -22.50
C GLU A 42 -7.69 0.34 -23.06
N HIS A 43 -6.68 0.22 -22.19
CA HIS A 43 -5.28 0.09 -22.59
C HIS A 43 -5.06 -1.15 -23.50
N PRO A 44 -4.27 -1.03 -24.59
CA PRO A 44 -4.11 -2.11 -25.57
C PRO A 44 -3.36 -3.32 -25.01
N GLN A 45 -2.45 -3.13 -24.05
CA GLN A 45 -1.70 -4.24 -23.44
C GLN A 45 -2.38 -4.79 -22.18
N GLY A 46 -2.92 -3.90 -21.34
CA GLY A 46 -3.40 -4.29 -20.02
C GLY A 46 -3.39 -3.16 -19.00
N ALA A 47 -3.88 -3.47 -17.80
CA ALA A 47 -3.92 -2.59 -16.64
C ALA A 47 -3.52 -3.34 -15.37
N LEU A 48 -2.85 -2.65 -14.45
CA LEU A 48 -2.67 -3.06 -13.07
C LEU A 48 -3.46 -2.11 -12.17
N LEU A 49 -4.45 -2.65 -11.46
CA LEU A 49 -5.33 -1.89 -10.60
C LEU A 49 -4.94 -2.13 -9.13
N LEU A 50 -4.64 -1.08 -8.39
CA LEU A 50 -4.43 -1.17 -6.94
C LEU A 50 -5.73 -0.83 -6.21
N SER A 51 -6.19 -1.73 -5.36
CA SER A 51 -7.40 -1.59 -4.56
C SER A 51 -7.09 -1.65 -3.07
N TYR A 52 -7.61 -0.71 -2.29
CA TYR A 52 -7.64 -0.84 -0.83
C TYR A 52 -8.82 -1.71 -0.38
N ARG A 53 -8.53 -2.78 0.35
CA ARG A 53 -9.53 -3.79 0.78
C ARG A 53 -9.98 -3.61 2.22
N GLY A 54 -9.32 -2.74 2.98
CA GLY A 54 -9.61 -2.51 4.39
C GLY A 54 -8.35 -2.55 5.24
N SER A 55 -8.52 -2.50 6.56
CA SER A 55 -7.43 -2.67 7.51
C SER A 55 -7.90 -3.52 8.68
N GLN A 56 -6.95 -4.24 9.27
CA GLN A 56 -7.13 -4.91 10.55
C GLN A 56 -6.36 -4.13 11.62
N PHE A 57 -6.91 -4.08 12.84
CA PHE A 57 -6.32 -3.36 13.96
C PHE A 57 -6.07 -4.32 15.10
N ALA A 58 -4.84 -4.32 15.61
CA ALA A 58 -4.50 -5.05 16.82
C ALA A 58 -5.16 -4.40 18.05
N LEU A 59 -5.14 -5.12 19.19
CA LEU A 59 -5.54 -4.54 20.47
C LEU A 59 -4.73 -3.26 20.77
N PRO A 60 -5.37 -2.23 21.34
CA PRO A 60 -4.66 -1.05 21.81
C PRO A 60 -3.53 -1.41 22.77
N ARG A 61 -2.39 -0.76 22.59
CA ARG A 61 -1.33 -0.73 23.59
C ARG A 61 -1.45 0.60 24.31
N ASP A 62 -1.59 0.53 25.63
CA ASP A 62 -1.63 1.72 26.48
C ASP A 62 -0.19 2.04 26.91
N VAL A 63 0.45 2.91 26.14
CA VAL A 63 1.79 3.42 26.44
C VAL A 63 1.71 4.94 26.35
N ALA A 64 1.35 5.58 27.47
CA ALA A 64 1.17 7.03 27.59
C ALA A 64 0.22 7.67 26.54
N GLY A 65 -0.69 6.88 25.98
CA GLY A 65 -1.57 7.22 24.86
C GLY A 65 -2.09 5.97 24.15
N VAL A 66 -3.13 6.14 23.33
CA VAL A 66 -3.72 5.02 22.56
C VAL A 66 -2.95 4.85 21.25
N CYS A 67 -2.26 3.71 21.10
CA CYS A 67 -1.67 3.30 19.83
C CYS A 67 -2.10 1.88 19.44
N GLN A 68 -2.23 1.63 18.14
CA GLN A 68 -2.65 0.35 17.59
C GLN A 68 -1.82 0.00 16.36
N GLN A 69 -1.32 -1.23 16.30
CA GLN A 69 -0.80 -1.75 15.03
C GLN A 69 -1.97 -1.87 14.05
N ARG A 70 -1.78 -1.35 12.85
CA ARG A 70 -2.74 -1.39 11.75
C ARG A 70 -2.11 -2.14 10.59
N THR A 71 -2.76 -3.21 10.15
CA THR A 71 -2.37 -3.96 8.96
C THR A 71 -3.29 -3.54 7.82
N LEU A 72 -2.76 -2.80 6.84
CA LEU A 72 -3.49 -2.47 5.62
C LEU A 72 -3.59 -3.71 4.72
N GLN A 73 -4.78 -3.95 4.16
CA GLN A 73 -5.02 -4.98 3.18
C GLN A 73 -5.22 -4.33 1.80
N LEU A 74 -4.39 -4.72 0.84
CA LEU A 74 -4.37 -4.17 -0.50
C LEU A 74 -4.42 -5.34 -1.50
N GLU A 75 -4.99 -5.09 -2.67
CA GLU A 75 -5.06 -6.06 -3.76
C GLU A 75 -4.63 -5.41 -5.05
N LEU A 76 -3.74 -6.09 -5.79
CA LEU A 76 -3.46 -5.79 -7.17
C LEU A 76 -4.34 -6.68 -8.05
N THR A 77 -5.13 -6.06 -8.93
CA THR A 77 -5.81 -6.78 -10.01
C THR A 77 -5.10 -6.51 -11.32
N LEU A 78 -4.49 -7.55 -11.90
CA LEU A 78 -3.80 -7.46 -13.18
C LEU A 78 -4.74 -7.95 -14.29
N LEU A 79 -4.95 -7.09 -15.29
CA LEU A 79 -5.80 -7.32 -16.46
C LEU A 79 -4.91 -7.32 -17.71
N LEU A 80 -4.77 -8.46 -18.38
CA LEU A 80 -3.87 -8.59 -19.54
C LEU A 80 -4.64 -9.04 -20.78
N ARG A 81 -4.40 -8.38 -21.91
CA ARG A 81 -4.96 -8.84 -23.20
C ARG A 81 -4.09 -9.94 -23.76
N ARG A 82 -4.65 -11.14 -23.89
CA ARG A 82 -3.93 -12.31 -24.43
C ARG A 82 -3.56 -12.17 -25.91
N ALA A 83 -4.26 -11.31 -26.65
CA ALA A 83 -3.92 -10.99 -28.04
C ALA A 83 -2.68 -10.09 -28.16
N SER A 84 -2.19 -9.49 -27.07
CA SER A 84 -0.98 -8.68 -27.10
C SER A 84 0.25 -9.60 -27.01
N ALA A 85 0.99 -9.74 -28.11
CA ALA A 85 2.19 -10.59 -28.17
C ALA A 85 3.42 -10.00 -27.45
N GLN A 86 3.25 -8.86 -26.75
CA GLN A 86 4.36 -8.03 -26.27
C GLN A 86 4.69 -8.22 -24.79
N LEU A 87 3.75 -8.70 -23.97
CA LEU A 87 3.95 -8.87 -22.54
C LEU A 87 3.40 -10.22 -22.13
N ASN A 88 4.26 -11.07 -21.57
CA ASN A 88 3.80 -12.35 -21.07
C ASN A 88 3.20 -12.19 -19.67
N ASP A 89 2.17 -12.99 -19.36
CA ASP A 89 1.45 -12.87 -18.09
C ASP A 89 2.36 -13.07 -16.88
N THR A 90 3.31 -13.99 -16.97
CA THR A 90 4.23 -14.34 -15.89
C THR A 90 5.26 -13.24 -15.58
N GLU A 91 5.75 -12.52 -16.58
CA GLU A 91 6.69 -11.40 -16.47
C GLU A 91 5.99 -10.20 -15.83
N ALA A 92 4.75 -9.93 -16.23
CA ALA A 92 3.96 -8.88 -15.62
C ALA A 92 3.67 -9.17 -14.14
N LEU A 93 3.36 -10.43 -13.81
CA LEU A 93 3.20 -10.89 -12.43
C LEU A 93 4.50 -10.81 -11.63
N ASP A 94 5.62 -11.25 -12.20
CA ASP A 94 6.95 -11.16 -11.57
C ASP A 94 7.32 -9.71 -11.27
N ALA A 95 7.16 -8.80 -12.25
CA ALA A 95 7.42 -7.38 -12.07
C ALA A 95 6.53 -6.77 -10.98
N ALA A 96 5.24 -7.11 -10.93
CA ALA A 96 4.33 -6.66 -9.88
C ALA A 96 4.77 -7.17 -8.49
N ARG A 97 5.09 -8.46 -8.37
CA ARG A 97 5.59 -9.07 -7.13
C ARG A 97 6.86 -8.41 -6.65
N SER A 98 7.87 -8.29 -7.51
CA SER A 98 9.15 -7.67 -7.18
C SER A 98 9.03 -6.18 -6.86
N ALA A 99 8.05 -5.48 -7.45
CA ALA A 99 7.81 -4.07 -7.14
C ALA A 99 7.24 -3.87 -5.72
N CYS A 100 6.41 -4.81 -5.26
CA CYS A 100 5.70 -4.72 -3.97
C CYS A 100 6.43 -5.38 -2.81
N LEU A 101 7.00 -6.59 -3.00
CA LEU A 101 7.62 -7.33 -1.92
C LEU A 101 8.79 -6.54 -1.32
N GLY A 102 8.71 -6.28 -0.02
CA GLY A 102 9.72 -5.52 0.71
C GLY A 102 9.69 -4.01 0.47
N PHE A 103 8.71 -3.48 -0.29
CA PHE A 103 8.62 -2.04 -0.52
C PHE A 103 8.26 -1.30 0.79
N PRO A 104 9.09 -0.35 1.25
CA PRO A 104 8.81 0.41 2.46
C PRO A 104 7.95 1.63 2.10
N ALA A 105 6.62 1.45 2.05
CA ALA A 105 5.72 2.57 1.90
C ALA A 105 5.84 3.56 3.10
N PRO A 106 5.46 4.84 2.95
CA PRO A 106 5.59 5.84 4.01
C PRO A 106 4.98 5.37 5.33
N ASP A 107 5.76 5.44 6.41
CA ASP A 107 5.40 5.01 7.77
C ASP A 107 4.90 3.55 7.89
N CYS A 108 5.22 2.70 6.91
CA CYS A 108 4.92 1.27 6.92
C CYS A 108 6.20 0.44 7.12
N ARG A 109 6.03 -0.75 7.69
CA ARG A 109 6.97 -1.84 7.52
C ARG A 109 7.00 -2.27 6.04
N PRO A 110 8.10 -2.90 5.58
CA PRO A 110 8.18 -3.45 4.23
C PRO A 110 6.96 -4.32 3.90
N ALA A 111 6.32 -4.06 2.76
CA ALA A 111 5.11 -4.77 2.36
C ALA A 111 5.37 -6.26 2.12
N CYS A 112 4.38 -7.10 2.44
CA CYS A 112 4.44 -8.54 2.24
C CYS A 112 3.32 -9.02 1.32
N LEU A 113 3.60 -10.04 0.51
CA LEU A 113 2.61 -10.69 -0.34
C LEU A 113 1.90 -11.78 0.47
N SER A 114 0.58 -11.88 0.32
CA SER A 114 -0.26 -12.85 1.04
C SER A 114 -0.78 -13.97 0.15
N SER A 115 -1.12 -13.66 -1.10
CA SER A 115 -1.62 -14.66 -2.06
C SER A 115 -1.52 -14.16 -3.50
N GLU A 116 -1.50 -15.09 -4.45
CA GLU A 116 -1.68 -14.83 -5.87
C GLU A 116 -2.66 -15.85 -6.44
N THR A 117 -3.65 -15.38 -7.21
CA THR A 117 -4.71 -16.22 -7.75
C THR A 117 -5.04 -15.84 -9.18
N PHE A 118 -5.18 -16.83 -10.05
CA PHE A 118 -5.83 -16.64 -11.35
C PHE A 118 -7.34 -16.55 -11.15
N VAL A 119 -7.91 -15.38 -11.42
CA VAL A 119 -9.33 -15.09 -11.21
C VAL A 119 -10.16 -15.65 -12.37
N GLY A 120 -9.64 -15.55 -13.59
CA GLY A 120 -10.28 -16.11 -14.77
C GLY A 120 -9.91 -15.41 -16.06
N PHE A 121 -10.50 -15.88 -17.15
CA PHE A 121 -10.33 -15.32 -18.48
C PHE A 121 -11.71 -15.07 -19.11
N SER A 122 -12.00 -13.82 -19.47
CA SER A 122 -13.21 -13.46 -20.21
C SER A 122 -12.90 -12.34 -21.19
N ASP A 123 -13.62 -12.30 -22.31
CA ASP A 123 -13.54 -11.18 -23.28
C ASP A 123 -12.11 -10.90 -23.79
N GLY A 124 -11.29 -11.94 -23.91
CA GLY A 124 -9.89 -11.82 -24.33
C GLY A 124 -8.94 -11.31 -23.25
N ILE A 125 -9.42 -11.13 -22.01
CA ILE A 125 -8.68 -10.55 -20.89
C ILE A 125 -8.45 -11.62 -19.81
N ALA A 126 -7.19 -11.90 -19.51
CA ALA A 126 -6.78 -12.69 -18.37
C ALA A 126 -6.77 -11.80 -17.11
N ARG A 127 -7.29 -12.31 -16.00
CA ARG A 127 -7.37 -11.60 -14.72
C ARG A 127 -6.65 -12.37 -13.63
N TYR A 128 -5.78 -11.67 -12.92
CA TYR A 128 -5.05 -12.17 -11.77
C TYR A 128 -5.25 -11.23 -10.59
N ALA A 129 -5.24 -11.78 -9.38
CA ALA A 129 -5.27 -11.03 -8.13
C ALA A 129 -4.04 -11.35 -7.29
N ILE A 130 -3.33 -10.32 -6.82
CA ILE A 130 -2.25 -10.43 -5.85
C ILE A 130 -2.66 -9.67 -4.59
N SER A 131 -2.83 -10.39 -3.49
CA SER A 131 -3.11 -9.77 -2.19
C SER A 131 -1.80 -9.45 -1.49
N LEU A 132 -1.70 -8.26 -0.91
CA LEU A 132 -0.56 -7.84 -0.11
C LEU A 132 -1.01 -7.08 1.14
N ALA A 133 -0.10 -7.01 2.11
CA ALA A 133 -0.32 -6.28 3.34
C ALA A 133 0.86 -5.36 3.66
N ALA A 134 0.56 -4.27 4.36
CA ALA A 134 1.55 -3.35 4.89
C ALA A 134 1.17 -2.98 6.32
N ASP A 135 2.08 -3.21 7.27
CA ASP A 135 1.87 -2.86 8.68
C ASP A 135 2.30 -1.43 8.94
N THR A 136 1.48 -0.66 9.64
CA THR A 136 1.79 0.67 10.16
C THR A 136 1.33 0.79 11.61
N LEU A 137 1.61 1.92 12.25
CA LEU A 137 1.13 2.25 13.58
C LEU A 137 0.10 3.37 13.47
N GLN A 138 -1.09 3.16 14.02
CA GLN A 138 -2.07 4.21 14.24
C GLN A 138 -1.82 4.79 15.65
N VAL A 139 -1.66 6.11 15.74
CA VAL A 139 -1.46 6.82 17.00
C VAL A 139 -2.60 7.82 17.18
N ALA A 140 -3.26 7.79 18.34
CA ALA A 140 -4.26 8.79 18.67
C ALA A 140 -3.60 10.17 18.82
N GLU A 141 -4.27 11.22 18.33
CA GLU A 141 -3.83 12.58 18.63
C GLU A 141 -3.88 12.83 20.13
N ALA A 142 -2.84 13.46 20.67
CA ALA A 142 -2.83 13.86 22.07
C ALA A 142 -3.95 14.89 22.31
N ALA A 143 -4.71 14.70 23.39
CA ALA A 143 -5.68 15.69 23.82
C ALA A 143 -4.97 17.04 24.05
N PRO A 144 -5.57 18.18 23.65
CA PRO A 144 -4.98 19.49 23.90
C PRO A 144 -4.70 19.67 25.40
N GLY A 145 -3.46 20.04 25.75
CA GLY A 145 -3.02 20.25 27.12
C GLY A 145 -2.10 19.16 27.72
N HIS A 146 -1.84 18.05 27.01
CA HIS A 146 -0.88 17.01 27.44
C HIS A 146 0.46 17.10 26.68
N GLU A 147 0.99 18.31 26.53
CA GLU A 147 2.37 18.45 26.04
C GLU A 147 3.32 18.03 27.17
N PRO A 148 4.25 17.09 26.92
CA PRO A 148 5.24 16.73 27.94
C PRO A 148 6.12 17.95 28.18
N VAL A 149 5.97 18.56 29.35
CA VAL A 149 6.89 19.59 29.83
C VAL A 149 8.22 18.88 30.08
N LEU A 150 9.23 19.17 29.27
CA LEU A 150 10.62 18.80 29.54
C LEU A 150 11.08 19.54 30.80
N THR A 151 10.89 18.95 31.98
CA THR A 151 11.18 19.60 33.27
C THR A 151 12.57 19.28 33.83
N ALA A 152 13.47 18.63 33.08
CA ALA A 152 14.84 18.43 33.57
C ALA A 152 15.87 18.56 32.44
N VAL A 153 16.51 19.73 32.40
CA VAL A 153 17.83 19.89 31.80
C VAL A 153 18.83 19.58 32.90
N THR A 154 19.28 18.33 33.03
CA THR A 154 20.43 18.02 33.89
C THR A 154 21.69 18.45 33.14
N LYS A 155 22.11 19.70 33.34
CA LYS A 155 23.48 20.13 33.01
C LYS A 155 24.40 19.61 34.11
N GLU A 156 25.05 18.49 33.86
CA GLU A 156 26.28 18.13 34.57
C GLU A 156 27.45 18.39 33.62
N GLU A 157 27.79 19.67 33.44
CA GLU A 157 29.17 20.07 33.16
C GLU A 157 29.77 20.49 34.49
N GLN A 158 30.55 19.61 35.12
CA GLN A 158 31.50 20.00 36.15
C GLN A 158 32.85 19.37 35.82
N SER A 159 33.69 20.22 35.22
CA SER A 159 35.13 20.46 35.43
C SER A 159 36.08 19.28 35.68
#